data_AF-A0A948Q838-F1
#
_entry.id   AF-A0A948Q838-F1
#
_cell.length_a   1.000
_cell.length_b   1.000
_cell.length_c   1.000
_cell.angle_alpha   90.00
_cell.angle_beta   90.00
_cell.angle_gamma   90.00
#
_symmetry.space_group_name_H-M   'P 1'
#
loop_
_entity.id
_entity.type
_entity.pdbx_description
1 polymer ?
#
loop_
_entity_poly.entity_id
_entity_poly.type
_entity_poly.pdbx_seq_one_letter_code
_entity_poly.pdbx_strand_id
1 'polypeptide(L)'
;MGIWKNAFKLPKNKVVSLDEKKLLFKLAEKVKKRKMSDIILLSIESSRPVHNLGAQSLIFLMPFITMIFKKEKAERFVKILENPDAVSFFIEQLSDDSSEKKKD
;
A
#
# COMPACT_ATOMS: atom_id res chain seq x y z
N MET A 1 0.74 13.90 -38.38
CA MET A 1 1.05 13.86 -36.93
C MET A 1 0.00 13.00 -36.22
N GLY A 2 0.26 11.73 -35.87
CA GLY A 2 -0.80 10.84 -35.36
C GLY A 2 -0.38 9.81 -34.32
N ILE A 3 0.81 9.22 -34.43
CA ILE A 3 1.26 8.12 -33.55
C ILE A 3 1.84 8.60 -32.20
N TRP A 4 2.39 9.82 -32.15
CA TRP A 4 3.10 10.33 -30.97
C TRP A 4 2.17 10.93 -29.89
N LYS A 5 0.90 11.22 -30.22
CA LYS A 5 -0.04 11.88 -29.30
C LYS A 5 -0.38 11.04 -28.05
N ASN A 6 -0.17 9.72 -28.11
CA ASN A 6 -0.44 8.80 -27.01
C ASN A 6 0.81 8.10 -26.46
N ALA A 7 1.97 8.17 -27.14
CA ALA A 7 3.19 7.45 -26.75
C ALA A 7 3.78 7.92 -25.41
N PHE A 8 3.51 9.17 -25.02
CA PHE A 8 3.99 9.78 -23.78
C PHE A 8 2.89 10.01 -22.75
N LYS A 9 1.67 9.48 -22.97
CA LYS A 9 0.62 9.60 -21.96
C LYS A 9 0.93 8.66 -20.82
N LEU A 10 1.30 9.23 -19.68
CA LEU A 10 1.38 8.46 -18.44
C LEU A 10 0.00 7.90 -18.10
N PRO A 11 -0.09 6.63 -17.68
CA PRO A 11 -1.35 6.08 -17.21
C PRO A 11 -1.83 6.93 -16.02
N LYS A 12 -3.09 7.35 -16.07
CA LYS A 12 -3.69 8.06 -14.94
C LYS A 12 -3.98 7.03 -13.85
N ASN A 13 -3.44 7.24 -12.66
CA ASN A 13 -3.72 6.38 -11.52
C ASN A 13 -5.23 6.40 -11.22
N LYS A 14 -5.78 5.22 -10.91
CA LYS A 14 -7.18 5.07 -10.47
C LYS A 14 -7.35 5.84 -9.16
N VAL A 15 -8.48 6.52 -8.95
CA VAL A 15 -8.77 7.11 -7.64
C VAL A 15 -9.02 5.99 -6.61
N VAL A 16 -8.38 6.07 -5.45
CA VAL A 16 -8.58 5.11 -4.35
C VAL A 16 -10.00 5.28 -3.78
N SER A 17 -10.80 4.21 -3.84
CA SER A 17 -12.17 4.22 -3.33
C SER A 17 -12.21 4.23 -1.79
N LEU A 18 -13.36 4.65 -1.23
CA LEU A 18 -13.57 4.67 0.22
C LEU A 18 -13.46 3.26 0.84
N ASP A 19 -13.92 2.23 0.14
CA ASP A 19 -13.83 0.86 0.64
C ASP A 19 -12.40 0.32 0.61
N GLU A 20 -11.61 0.69 -0.40
CA GLU A 20 -10.17 0.39 -0.44
C GLU A 20 -9.43 1.09 0.71
N LYS A 21 -9.72 2.37 0.98
CA LYS A 21 -9.17 3.09 2.15
C LYS A 21 -9.54 2.41 3.47
N LYS A 22 -10.80 2.01 3.67
CA LYS A 22 -11.24 1.27 4.87
C LYS A 22 -10.50 -0.05 5.05
N LEU A 23 -10.18 -0.75 3.96
CA LEU A 23 -9.40 -1.99 4.02
C LEU A 23 -7.95 -1.73 4.41
N LEU A 24 -7.31 -0.74 3.80
CA LEU A 24 -5.94 -0.34 4.14
C LEU A 24 -5.82 0.12 5.59
N PHE A 25 -6.80 0.87 6.09
CA PHE A 25 -6.88 1.25 7.50
C PHE A 25 -6.90 0.01 8.41
N LYS A 26 -7.76 -0.98 8.13
CA LYS A 26 -7.82 -2.23 8.90
C LYS A 26 -6.52 -3.05 8.82
N LEU A 27 -5.81 -2.99 7.68
CA LEU A 27 -4.50 -3.61 7.54
C LEU A 27 -3.48 -2.87 8.43
N ALA A 28 -3.45 -1.54 8.40
CA ALA A 28 -2.55 -0.72 9.21
C ALA A 28 -2.74 -0.98 10.71
N GLU A 29 -3.99 -1.01 11.19
CA GLU A 29 -4.34 -1.36 12.57
C GLU A 29 -3.78 -2.73 12.99
N LYS A 30 -3.86 -3.73 12.11
CA LYS A 30 -3.31 -5.06 12.40
C LYS A 30 -1.78 -5.10 12.38
N VAL A 31 -1.15 -4.33 11.51
CA VAL A 31 0.32 -4.16 11.47
C VAL A 31 0.81 -3.51 12.76
N LYS A 32 0.18 -2.40 13.17
CA LYS A 32 0.47 -1.69 14.43
C LYS A 32 0.28 -2.58 15.65
N LYS A 33 -0.84 -3.31 15.74
CA LYS A 33 -1.11 -4.25 16.84
C LYS A 33 -0.02 -5.33 16.97
N ARG A 34 0.67 -5.66 15.87
CA ARG A 34 1.78 -6.62 15.86
C ARG A 34 3.16 -5.97 16.01
N LYS A 35 3.23 -4.65 16.21
CA LYS A 35 4.48 -3.85 16.28
C LYS A 35 5.36 -4.03 15.03
N MET A 36 4.73 -4.11 13.86
CA MET A 36 5.41 -4.34 12.57
C MET A 36 5.51 -3.09 11.69
N SER A 37 5.05 -1.91 12.16
CA SER A 37 4.98 -0.70 11.34
C SER A 37 6.33 -0.33 10.71
N ASP A 38 7.40 -0.30 11.50
CA ASP A 38 8.74 0.08 11.03
C ASP A 38 9.28 -0.87 9.97
N ILE A 39 9.09 -2.19 10.15
CA ILE A 39 9.52 -3.21 9.20
C ILE A 39 8.76 -3.04 7.87
N ILE A 40 7.47 -2.76 7.92
CA ILE A 40 6.65 -2.53 6.73
C ILE A 40 7.04 -1.22 6.05
N LEU A 41 7.24 -0.13 6.79
CA LEU A 41 7.71 1.15 6.25
C LEU A 41 9.07 0.99 5.56
N LEU A 42 10.03 0.35 6.23
CA LEU A 42 11.36 0.08 5.67
C LEU A 42 11.27 -0.76 4.39
N SER A 43 10.41 -1.78 4.38
CA SER A 43 10.20 -2.63 3.20
C SER A 43 9.60 -1.84 2.03
N ILE A 44 8.62 -0.98 2.29
CA ILE A 44 8.02 -0.11 1.28
C ILE A 44 9.05 0.87 0.73
N GLU A 45 9.79 1.56 1.61
CA GLU A 45 10.81 2.53 1.20
C GLU A 45 11.90 1.89 0.35
N SER A 46 12.40 0.73 0.79
CA SER A 46 13.42 -0.04 0.09
C SER A 46 12.95 -0.52 -1.30
N SER A 47 11.63 -0.65 -1.48
CA SER A 47 11.02 -1.06 -2.76
C SER A 47 10.76 0.10 -3.74
N ARG A 48 10.88 1.36 -3.31
CA ARG A 48 10.61 2.54 -4.18
C ARG A 48 11.46 2.59 -5.47
N PRO A 49 12.78 2.27 -5.45
CA PRO A 49 13.58 2.28 -6.68
C PRO A 49 13.07 1.31 -7.76
N VAL A 50 12.34 0.27 -7.34
CA VAL A 50 11.86 -0.83 -8.19
C VAL A 50 10.40 -0.61 -8.63
N HIS A 51 9.72 0.41 -8.11
CA HIS A 51 8.29 0.65 -8.33
C HIS A 51 7.94 0.93 -9.81
N ASN A 52 8.92 1.41 -10.61
CA ASN A 52 8.77 1.64 -12.05
C ASN A 52 9.07 0.41 -12.93
N LEU A 53 9.54 -0.71 -12.37
CA LEU A 53 9.88 -1.94 -13.13
C LEU A 53 8.72 -2.94 -13.26
N GLY A 54 7.50 -2.49 -12.97
CA GLY A 54 6.25 -3.19 -13.30
C GLY A 54 5.69 -3.98 -12.13
N ALA A 55 4.43 -3.66 -11.75
CA ALA A 55 3.40 -4.43 -11.03
C ALA A 55 3.76 -5.42 -9.89
N GLN A 56 5.02 -5.58 -9.48
CA GLN A 56 5.51 -6.71 -8.69
C GLN A 56 6.24 -6.28 -7.41
N SER A 57 6.42 -4.97 -7.16
CA SER A 57 7.08 -4.48 -5.93
C SER A 57 6.38 -4.96 -4.65
N LEU A 58 5.10 -5.31 -4.75
CA LEU A 58 4.25 -5.75 -3.64
C LEU A 58 4.32 -7.24 -3.35
N ILE A 59 4.94 -8.04 -4.22
CA ILE A 59 5.32 -9.43 -3.90
C ILE A 59 6.18 -9.46 -2.65
N PHE A 60 7.02 -8.43 -2.45
CA PHE A 60 7.86 -8.30 -1.26
C PHE A 60 7.05 -8.06 0.03
N LEU A 61 5.87 -7.44 -0.06
CA LEU A 61 4.96 -7.26 1.08
C LEU A 61 4.07 -8.48 1.33
N MET A 62 3.92 -9.36 0.34
CA MET A 62 3.08 -10.54 0.41
C MET A 62 3.34 -11.45 1.62
N PRO A 63 4.59 -11.80 2.00
CA PRO A 63 4.82 -12.61 3.22
C PRO A 63 4.22 -11.96 4.47
N PHE A 64 4.35 -10.64 4.62
CA PHE A 64 3.81 -9.94 5.78
C PHE A 64 2.27 -9.83 5.74
N ILE A 65 1.70 -9.57 4.56
CA ILE A 65 0.24 -9.52 4.41
C ILE A 65 -0.37 -10.90 4.68
N THR A 66 0.24 -11.99 4.21
CA THR A 66 -0.24 -13.36 4.44
C THR A 66 -0.08 -13.82 5.90
N MET A 67 0.85 -13.24 6.66
CA MET A 67 0.93 -13.46 8.11
C MET A 67 -0.28 -12.86 8.86
N ILE A 68 -0.90 -11.83 8.29
CA ILE A 68 -2.00 -11.07 8.91
C ILE A 68 -3.38 -11.52 8.37
N PHE A 69 -3.44 -11.94 7.11
CA PHE A 69 -4.67 -12.29 6.38
C PHE A 69 -4.52 -13.58 5.57
N LYS A 70 -5.64 -14.27 5.29
CA LYS A 70 -5.67 -15.41 4.36
C LYS A 70 -5.19 -14.99 2.95
N LYS A 71 -4.62 -15.92 2.20
CA LYS A 71 -3.99 -15.70 0.88
C LYS A 71 -4.89 -14.95 -0.11
N GLU A 72 -6.17 -15.29 -0.16
CA GLU A 72 -7.16 -14.68 -1.07
C GLU A 72 -7.38 -13.20 -0.76
N LYS A 73 -7.28 -12.82 0.53
CA LYS A 73 -7.33 -11.42 0.95
C LYS A 73 -6.01 -10.69 0.69
N ALA A 74 -4.89 -11.40 0.74
CA ALA A 74 -3.57 -10.82 0.49
C ALA A 74 -3.43 -10.33 -0.96
N GLU A 75 -3.89 -11.11 -1.94
CA GLU A 75 -3.90 -10.71 -3.35
C GLU A 75 -4.71 -9.43 -3.60
N ARG A 76 -5.84 -9.26 -2.88
CA ARG A 76 -6.63 -8.03 -2.95
C ARG A 76 -5.85 -6.83 -2.43
N PHE A 77 -5.13 -6.96 -1.31
CA PHE A 77 -4.31 -5.87 -0.77
C PHE A 77 -3.15 -5.50 -1.70
N VAL A 78 -2.50 -6.50 -2.30
CA VAL A 78 -1.47 -6.30 -3.33
C VAL A 78 -2.04 -5.47 -4.47
N LYS A 79 -3.19 -5.85 -5.05
CA LYS A 79 -3.82 -5.08 -6.13
C LYS A 79 -4.17 -3.63 -5.75
N ILE A 80 -4.60 -3.40 -4.51
CA ILE A 80 -4.91 -2.04 -4.03
C ILE A 80 -3.62 -1.21 -3.94
N LEU A 81 -2.55 -1.79 -3.40
CA LEU A 81 -1.28 -1.12 -3.19
C LEU A 81 -0.47 -0.92 -4.49
N GLU A 82 -0.88 -1.48 -5.63
CA GLU A 82 -0.31 -1.14 -6.94
C GLU A 82 -0.55 0.34 -7.30
N ASN A 83 -1.53 0.97 -6.63
CA ASN A 83 -1.81 2.39 -6.76
C ASN A 83 -0.91 3.22 -5.82
N PRO A 84 -0.06 4.13 -6.33
CA PRO A 84 0.81 4.97 -5.51
C PRO A 84 0.06 5.82 -4.46
N ASP A 85 -1.16 6.25 -4.77
CA ASP A 85 -2.00 7.01 -3.83
C ASP A 85 -2.49 6.13 -2.67
N ALA A 86 -2.73 4.84 -2.95
CA ALA A 86 -3.10 3.87 -1.93
C ALA A 86 -1.90 3.53 -1.03
N VAL A 87 -0.69 3.42 -1.59
CA VAL A 87 0.55 3.25 -0.82
C VAL A 87 0.78 4.45 0.09
N SER A 88 0.64 5.67 -0.45
CA SER A 88 0.82 6.91 0.32
C SER A 88 -0.16 6.99 1.49
N PHE A 89 -1.44 6.69 1.25
CA PHE A 89 -2.44 6.59 2.32
C PHE A 89 -2.07 5.52 3.35
N PHE A 90 -1.62 4.34 2.90
CA PHE A 90 -1.25 3.26 3.81
C PHE A 90 -0.04 3.62 4.69
N ILE A 91 0.98 4.28 4.14
CA ILE A 91 2.13 4.80 4.90
C ILE A 91 1.66 5.80 5.94
N GLU A 92 0.82 6.77 5.56
CA GLU A 92 0.25 7.76 6.49
C GLU A 92 -0.48 7.06 7.65
N GLN A 93 -1.30 6.06 7.35
CA GLN A 93 -2.00 5.29 8.38
C GLN A 93 -1.05 4.46 9.24
N LEU A 94 0.12 4.03 8.76
CA LEU A 94 1.09 3.30 9.57
C LEU A 94 1.90 4.21 10.49
N SER A 95 2.22 5.42 10.04
CA SER A 95 2.99 6.43 10.79
C SER A 95 2.16 7.21 11.81
N ASP A 96 0.83 7.16 11.72
CA ASP A 96 -0.05 7.86 12.65
C ASP A 96 -0.12 7.13 14.01
N ASP A 97 0.58 7.64 15.02
CA ASP A 97 0.56 7.11 16.39
C ASP A 97 -0.65 7.56 17.23
N SER A 98 -1.77 7.93 16.60
CA SER A 98 -3.04 8.31 17.27
C SER A 98 -3.57 7.30 18.32
N SER A 99 -2.94 6.14 18.50
CA SER A 99 -3.06 5.30 19.70
C SER A 99 -2.61 5.95 21.03
N GLU A 100 -2.01 7.16 21.05
CA GLU A 100 -1.66 7.87 22.29
C GLU A 100 -2.63 9.00 22.74
N LYS A 101 -3.75 9.26 22.04
CA LYS A 101 -4.73 10.30 22.48
C LYS A 101 -6.10 9.76 22.87
N LYS A 102 -6.11 8.71 23.70
CA LYS A 102 -7.20 8.45 24.66
C LYS A 102 -6.57 8.14 26.02
N LYS A 103 -6.11 9.19 26.71
CA LYS A 103 -6.02 9.22 28.16
C LYS A 103 -7.16 10.10 28.65
N ASP A 104 -7.74 9.64 29.75
CA ASP A 104 -8.98 10.05 30.41
C ASP A 104 -9.12 11.57 30.67
#